data_AF-A0A179S0E4-F1
#
_entry.id   AF-A0A179S0E4-F1
#
_cell.length_a   1.000
_cell.length_b   1.000
_cell.length_c   1.000
_cell.angle_alpha   90.00
_cell.angle_beta   90.00
_cell.angle_gamma   90.00
#
_symmetry.space_group_name_H-M   'P 1'
#
loop_
_entity.id
_entity.type
_entity.pdbx_description
1 polymer ?
#
loop_
_entity_poly.entity_id
_entity_poly.type
_entity_poly.pdbx_seq_one_letter_code
_entity_poly.pdbx_strand_id
1 'polypeptide(L)'
;MEYSQDFLASALLIDIIADDADDFYDMRRRLGPLADGEVYGYAPARQLGGSEDDRQRVRVPEYFDVIAQLTPYRLVEQTSPEPGYPYGRFRDVRQIGRPR
;
A
#
# COMPACT_ATOMS: atom_id res chain seq x y z
N MET A 1 16.83 20.62 -2.45
CA MET A 1 16.08 19.68 -3.31
C MET A 1 14.72 19.55 -2.66
N GLU A 2 13.78 20.42 -3.06
CA GLU A 2 12.41 20.39 -2.53
C GLU A 2 11.66 19.27 -3.24
N TYR A 3 11.23 18.27 -2.48
CA TYR A 3 10.32 17.26 -2.98
C TYR A 3 8.90 17.85 -2.94
N SER A 4 8.18 17.80 -4.07
CA SER A 4 6.76 18.13 -4.13
C SER A 4 5.99 17.39 -3.04
N GLN A 5 4.95 18.00 -2.47
CA GLN A 5 4.07 17.36 -1.49
C GLN A 5 3.43 16.05 -2.00
N ASP A 6 3.47 15.80 -3.32
CA ASP A 6 2.95 14.59 -3.97
C ASP A 6 3.98 13.44 -4.06
N PHE A 7 5.22 13.66 -3.61
CA PHE A 7 6.32 12.70 -3.79
C PHE A 7 6.15 11.38 -3.02
N LEU A 8 5.29 11.34 -2.01
CA LEU A 8 5.03 10.12 -1.23
C LEU A 8 3.87 9.26 -1.77
N ALA A 9 3.24 9.64 -2.88
CA ALA A 9 2.07 8.93 -3.39
C ALA A 9 2.37 7.60 -4.12
N SER A 10 3.60 7.09 -4.11
CA SER A 10 3.94 5.92 -4.95
C SER A 10 5.07 5.03 -4.39
N ALA A 11 4.88 4.52 -3.18
CA ALA A 11 5.39 3.19 -2.85
C ALA A 11 4.26 2.21 -3.17
N LEU A 12 4.54 1.17 -3.94
CA LEU A 12 3.55 0.19 -4.39
C LEU A 12 3.00 -0.60 -3.19
N LEU A 13 1.95 -0.05 -2.60
CA LEU A 13 0.96 -0.65 -1.71
C LEU A 13 -0.34 -0.67 -2.53
N ILE A 14 -0.30 -1.37 -3.67
CA ILE A 14 -1.50 -1.57 -4.48
C ILE A 14 -2.23 -2.77 -3.88
N ASP A 15 -2.96 -2.53 -2.79
CA ASP A 15 -4.35 -2.97 -2.77
C ASP A 15 -5.15 -1.73 -3.24
N ILE A 16 -5.52 -1.81 -4.52
CA ILE A 16 -6.71 -1.23 -5.14
C ILE A 16 -7.40 -0.08 -4.36
N ILE A 17 -7.09 1.17 -4.71
CA ILE A 17 -7.99 2.32 -4.43
C ILE A 17 -9.20 2.25 -5.39
N ALA A 18 -9.95 1.17 -5.31
CA ALA A 18 -11.28 1.03 -5.88
C ALA A 18 -12.09 0.18 -4.89
N ASP A 19 -13.06 0.83 -4.21
CA ASP A 19 -13.92 0.30 -3.14
C ASP A 19 -13.32 0.03 -1.75
N ASP A 20 -12.10 0.50 -1.45
CA ASP A 20 -11.43 0.29 -0.15
C ASP A 20 -12.03 1.03 1.07
N ALA A 21 -12.98 1.95 0.85
CA ALA A 21 -13.65 2.61 1.97
C ALA A 21 -14.41 1.58 2.83
N ASP A 22 -15.10 0.65 2.18
CA ASP A 22 -15.91 -0.36 2.86
C ASP A 22 -15.02 -1.32 3.67
N ASP A 23 -13.89 -1.75 3.12
CA ASP A 23 -12.93 -2.60 3.82
C ASP A 23 -12.30 -1.90 5.05
N PHE A 24 -11.94 -0.61 4.93
CA PHE A 24 -11.46 0.16 6.07
C PHE A 24 -12.51 0.26 7.18
N TYR A 25 -13.77 0.56 6.83
CA TYR A 25 -14.84 0.66 7.82
C TYR A 25 -15.19 -0.72 8.42
N ASP A 26 -15.11 -1.79 7.65
CA ASP A 26 -15.26 -3.17 8.14
C ASP A 26 -14.20 -3.54 9.15
N MET A 27 -12.93 -3.24 8.86
CA MET A 27 -11.84 -3.47 9.81
C MET A 27 -11.99 -2.62 11.05
N ARG A 28 -12.39 -1.35 10.92
CA ARG A 28 -12.66 -0.49 12.08
C ARG A 28 -13.80 -1.02 12.94
N ARG A 29 -14.86 -1.58 12.33
CA ARG A 29 -15.95 -2.23 13.05
C ARG A 29 -15.50 -3.49 13.78
N ARG A 30 -14.68 -4.33 13.13
CA ARG A 30 -14.21 -5.62 13.65
C ARG A 30 -13.11 -5.50 14.70
N LEU A 31 -12.13 -4.64 14.47
CA LEU A 31 -10.90 -4.55 15.25
C LEU A 31 -10.84 -3.32 16.17
N GLY A 32 -11.78 -2.38 16.02
CA GLY A 32 -11.79 -1.10 16.72
C GLY A 32 -10.94 -0.04 16.01
N PRO A 33 -10.99 1.22 16.47
CA PRO A 33 -10.22 2.31 15.88
C PRO A 33 -8.71 2.12 16.03
N LEU A 34 -7.95 2.64 15.07
CA LEU A 34 -6.50 2.76 15.14
C LEU A 34 -6.09 3.82 16.16
N ALA A 35 -5.06 3.54 16.93
CA ALA A 35 -4.33 4.55 17.69
C ALA A 35 -3.23 5.19 16.82
N ASP A 36 -2.62 6.27 17.34
CA ASP A 36 -1.51 6.94 16.67
C ASP A 36 -0.34 5.97 16.43
N GLY A 37 0.08 5.87 15.17
CA GLY A 37 1.13 4.97 14.73
C GLY A 37 0.70 3.51 14.58
N GLU A 38 -0.60 3.23 14.44
CA GLU A 38 -1.13 1.91 14.08
C GLU A 38 -1.70 1.87 12.66
N VAL A 39 -1.71 0.68 12.07
CA VAL A 39 -2.42 0.34 10.83
C VAL A 39 -3.13 -1.00 10.98
N TYR A 40 -4.11 -1.28 10.11
CA TYR A 40 -4.60 -2.64 9.93
C TYR A 40 -3.63 -3.38 9.00
N GLY A 41 -2.88 -4.33 9.55
CA GLY A 41 -1.91 -5.13 8.81
C GLY A 41 -2.25 -6.61 8.90
N TYR A 42 -1.74 -7.39 7.96
CA TYR A 42 -1.84 -8.85 8.00
C TYR A 42 -0.69 -9.41 8.84
N ALA A 43 -0.99 -10.15 9.90
CA ALA A 43 0.03 -10.85 10.67
C ALA A 43 -0.39 -12.32 10.88
N PRO A 44 0.22 -13.27 10.13
CA PRO A 44 1.36 -13.09 9.23
C PRO A 44 1.04 -12.27 7.97
N ALA A 45 2.07 -11.66 7.35
CA ALA A 45 1.92 -10.92 6.10
C ALA A 45 1.40 -11.82 4.97
N ARG A 46 0.62 -11.28 4.02
CA ARG A 46 0.07 -12.06 2.90
C ARG A 46 1.15 -12.76 2.07
N GLN A 47 2.29 -12.11 1.86
CA GLN A 47 3.45 -12.68 1.16
C GLN A 47 4.06 -13.89 1.88
N LEU A 48 3.74 -14.07 3.16
CA LEU A 48 4.14 -15.20 3.99
C LEU A 48 2.99 -16.21 4.20
N GLY A 49 1.88 -16.06 3.47
CA GLY A 49 0.72 -16.96 3.55
C GLY A 49 -0.41 -16.48 4.46
N GLY A 50 -0.39 -15.22 4.90
CA GLY A 50 -1.50 -14.62 5.64
C GLY A 50 -2.79 -14.51 4.84
N SER A 51 -3.92 -14.60 5.55
CA SER A 51 -5.29 -14.59 5.05
C SER A 51 -6.06 -13.35 5.52
N GLU A 52 -7.27 -13.13 5.00
CA GLU A 52 -8.14 -12.00 5.42
C GLU A 52 -8.52 -12.02 6.91
N ASP A 53 -8.49 -13.19 7.53
CA ASP A 53 -8.77 -13.34 8.96
C ASP A 53 -7.57 -12.99 9.83
N ASP A 54 -6.37 -12.88 9.26
CA ASP A 54 -5.14 -12.53 9.96
C ASP A 54 -4.92 -11.02 10.09
N ARG A 55 -5.92 -10.21 9.68
CA ARG A 55 -5.87 -8.75 9.87
C ARG A 55 -5.98 -8.38 11.35
N GLN A 56 -5.06 -7.53 11.78
CA GLN A 56 -4.97 -7.05 13.13
C GLN A 56 -4.43 -5.61 13.16
N ARG A 57 -4.64 -4.92 14.29
CA ARG A 57 -4.00 -3.63 14.53
C ARG A 57 -2.55 -3.87 14.90
N VAL A 58 -1.63 -3.24 14.15
CA VAL A 58 -0.19 -3.41 14.32
C VAL A 58 0.50 -2.05 14.33
N ARG A 59 1.66 -1.97 15.00
CA ARG A 59 2.47 -0.75 15.02
C ARG A 59 3.12 -0.54 13.65
N VAL A 60 3.01 0.67 13.13
CA VAL A 60 3.54 1.05 11.82
C VAL A 60 5.02 0.72 11.66
N PRO A 61 5.93 1.12 12.58
CA PRO A 61 7.36 0.84 12.38
C PRO A 61 7.64 -0.66 12.26
N GLU A 62 7.09 -1.46 13.17
CA GLU A 62 7.29 -2.91 13.20
C GLU A 62 6.73 -3.60 11.95
N TYR A 63 5.52 -3.21 11.54
CA TYR A 63 4.87 -3.79 10.38
C TYR A 63 5.60 -3.45 9.08
N PHE A 64 5.92 -2.17 8.88
CA PHE A 64 6.58 -1.72 7.66
C PHE A 64 8.04 -2.18 7.59
N ASP A 65 8.75 -2.34 8.71
CA ASP A 65 10.07 -2.94 8.75
C ASP A 65 10.05 -4.37 8.18
N VAL A 66 9.01 -5.14 8.45
CA VAL A 66 8.84 -6.48 7.88
C VAL A 66 8.43 -6.41 6.41
N ILE A 67 7.33 -5.72 6.09
CA ILE A 67 6.79 -5.72 4.72
C ILE A 67 7.80 -5.17 3.70
N ALA A 68 8.59 -4.17 4.09
CA ALA A 68 9.62 -3.58 3.23
C ALA A 68 10.70 -4.56 2.76
N GLN A 69 10.88 -5.67 3.49
CA GLN A 69 11.88 -6.69 3.19
C GLN A 69 11.33 -7.88 2.39
N LEU A 70 10.01 -8.05 2.35
CA LEU A 70 9.37 -9.26 1.80
C LEU A 70 9.23 -9.25 0.28
N THR A 71 9.25 -8.09 -0.38
CA THR A 71 9.07 -8.03 -1.83
C THR A 71 9.82 -6.84 -2.43
N PRO A 72 10.46 -7.01 -3.60
CA PRO A 72 11.05 -5.88 -4.29
C PRO A 72 10.00 -4.89 -4.79
N TYR A 73 10.17 -3.62 -4.43
CA TYR A 73 9.29 -2.55 -4.90
C TYR A 73 9.57 -2.17 -6.35
N ARG A 74 8.51 -1.85 -7.10
CA ARG A 74 8.61 -1.27 -8.43
C ARG A 74 8.24 0.21 -8.39
N LEU A 75 8.96 1.01 -9.15
CA LEU A 75 8.57 2.36 -9.49
C LEU A 75 7.56 2.27 -10.64
N VAL A 76 6.39 2.88 -10.43
CA VAL A 76 5.35 3.03 -11.45
C VAL A 76 5.17 4.50 -11.81
N GLU A 77 4.85 4.75 -13.05
CA GLU A 77 4.42 6.05 -13.56
C GLU A 77 2.91 5.99 -13.79
N GLN A 78 2.21 7.03 -13.33
CA GLN A 78 0.81 7.25 -13.69
C GLN A 78 0.77 8.09 -14.97
N THR A 79 0.19 7.55 -16.04
CA THR A 79 0.07 8.29 -17.31
C THR A 79 -1.00 9.37 -17.21
N SER A 80 -1.02 10.28 -18.19
CA SER A 80 -2.13 11.22 -18.32
C SER A 80 -3.47 10.50 -18.52
N PRO A 81 -4.59 11.10 -18.08
CA PRO A 81 -5.94 10.60 -18.38
C PRO A 81 -6.20 10.42 -19.87
N GLU A 82 -6.96 9.38 -20.21
CA GLU A 82 -7.38 9.08 -21.59
C GLU A 82 -8.81 8.50 -21.61
N PRO A 83 -9.50 8.47 -22.77
CA PRO A 83 -10.86 7.91 -22.85
C PRO A 83 -10.93 6.47 -22.31
N GLY A 84 -11.79 6.24 -21.32
CA GLY A 84 -11.92 4.96 -20.61
C GLY A 84 -11.03 4.80 -19.38
N TYR A 85 -10.04 5.70 -19.18
CA TYR A 85 -9.13 5.70 -18.03
C TYR A 85 -9.02 7.13 -17.47
N PRO A 86 -9.99 7.59 -16.66
CA PRO A 86 -10.08 8.97 -16.19
C PRO A 86 -8.92 9.41 -15.28
N TYR A 87 -8.19 8.44 -14.72
CA TYR A 87 -6.99 8.68 -13.91
C TYR A 87 -5.69 8.24 -14.62
N GLY A 88 -5.77 7.97 -15.93
CA GLY A 88 -4.67 7.37 -16.67
C GLY A 88 -4.42 5.90 -16.30
N ARG A 89 -3.24 5.39 -16.65
CA ARG A 89 -2.82 4.01 -16.41
C ARG A 89 -1.57 3.99 -15.54
N PHE A 90 -1.37 2.89 -14.83
CA PHE A 90 -0.09 2.61 -14.17
C PHE A 90 0.84 1.85 -15.11
N ARG A 91 2.04 2.39 -15.31
CA ARG A 91 3.09 1.79 -16.13
C ARG A 91 4.31 1.46 -15.27
N ASP A 92 4.75 0.21 -15.31
CA ASP A 92 6.00 -0.20 -14.68
C ASP A 92 7.19 0.52 -15.32
N VAL A 93 7.98 1.22 -14.50
CA VAL A 93 9.18 1.96 -14.94
C VAL A 93 10.43 1.12 -14.70
N ARG A 94 10.62 0.62 -13.47
CA ARG A 94 11.76 -0.21 -13.06
C ARG A 94 11.59 -0.75 -11.64
N GLN A 95 12.43 -1.68 -11.23
CA GLN A 95 12.57 -2.07 -9.82
C GLN A 95 13.38 -1.02 -9.02
N ILE A 96 12.98 -0.74 -7.78
CA ILE A 96 13.72 0.09 -6.84
C ILE A 96 15.01 -0.63 -6.42
N GLY A 97 16.12 0.11 -6.30
CA GLY A 97 17.43 -0.45 -5.94
C GLY A 97 18.17 -1.19 -7.06
N ARG A 98 17.63 -1.25 -8.28
CA ARG A 98 18.31 -1.78 -9.47
C ARG A 98 18.62 -0.65 -10.48
N PRO A 99 19.79 -0.69 -11.16
CA PRO A 99 20.08 0.24 -12.26
C PRO A 99 19.13 0.00 -13.45
N ARG A 100 18.94 1.04 -14.27
CA ARG A 100 18.17 0.96 -15.53
C ARG A 100 18.99 0.29 -16.63
#